data_AF-A0A7Y1SV65-F1
#
_entry.id   AF-A0A7Y1SV65-F1
#
_cell.length_a   1.000
_cell.length_b   1.000
_cell.length_c   1.000
_cell.angle_alpha   90.00
_cell.angle_beta   90.00
_cell.angle_gamma   90.00
#
_symmetry.space_group_name_H-M   'P 1'
#
loop_
_entity.id
_entity.type
_entity.pdbx_description
1 polymer ?
#
loop_
_entity_poly.entity_id
_entity_poly.type
_entity_poly.pdbx_seq_one_letter_code
_entity_poly.pdbx_strand_id
1 'polypeptide(L)' 'MTFENWMRAVNAVIARLGLDYRDLPDIDYHGLWESEATPADAADNALSEAGFPGLT' A
#
# COMPACT_ATOMS: atom_id res chain seq x y z
N MET A 1 -9.10 -9.48 -9.07
CA MET A 1 -9.55 -8.21 -8.44
C MET A 1 -9.15 -7.08 -9.37
N THR A 2 -9.97 -6.03 -9.54
CA THR A 2 -9.55 -4.85 -10.34
C THR A 2 -8.47 -4.06 -9.60
N PHE A 3 -7.64 -3.29 -10.33
CA PHE A 3 -6.64 -2.42 -9.72
C PHE A 3 -7.26 -1.44 -8.71
N GLU A 4 -8.41 -0.83 -9.04
CA GLU A 4 -9.11 0.07 -8.11
C GLU A 4 -9.55 -0.62 -6.82
N ASN A 5 -10.07 -1.84 -6.91
CA ASN A 5 -10.45 -2.60 -5.71
C ASN A 5 -9.23 -3.03 -4.89
N TRP A 6 -8.12 -3.32 -5.57
CA TRP A 6 -6.84 -3.60 -4.92
C TRP A 6 -6.29 -2.38 -4.20
N MET A 7 -6.27 -1.20 -4.84
CA MET A 7 -5.86 0.07 -4.21
C MET A 7 -6.75 0.45 -3.02
N ARG A 8 -8.07 0.21 -3.10
CA ARG A 8 -8.95 0.39 -1.95
C ARG A 8 -8.56 -0.51 -0.77
N ALA A 9 -8.13 -1.74 -1.04
CA ALA A 9 -7.65 -2.65 0.00
C ALA A 9 -6.31 -2.19 0.59
N VAL A 10 -5.38 -1.70 -0.24
CA VAL A 10 -4.11 -1.11 0.22
C VAL A 10 -4.39 0.08 1.14
N ASN A 11 -5.25 1.01 0.70
CA ASN A 11 -5.60 2.18 1.50
C ASN A 11 -6.30 1.78 2.81
N ALA A 12 -7.12 0.72 2.81
CA ALA A 12 -7.75 0.23 4.04
C ALA A 12 -6.74 -0.33 5.06
N VAL A 13 -5.59 -0.85 4.61
CA VAL A 13 -4.49 -1.25 5.49
C VAL A 13 -3.80 -0.02 6.07
N ILE A 14 -3.41 0.93 5.22
CA ILE A 14 -2.74 2.18 5.62
C ILE A 14 -3.62 3.01 6.57
N ALA A 15 -4.92 3.07 6.31
CA ALA A 15 -5.91 3.79 7.13
C ALA A 15 -5.99 3.30 8.59
N ARG A 16 -5.52 2.08 8.89
CA ARG A 16 -5.42 1.60 10.29
C ARG A 16 -4.40 2.40 11.11
N LEU A 17 -3.46 3.07 10.46
CA LEU A 17 -2.46 3.94 11.08
C LEU A 17 -2.91 5.42 11.09
N GLY A 18 -4.12 5.73 10.61
CA GLY A 18 -4.63 7.09 10.48
C GLY A 18 -4.04 7.87 9.30
N LEU A 19 -3.47 7.17 8.33
CA LEU A 19 -2.88 7.72 7.10
C LEU A 19 -3.69 7.29 5.87
N ASP A 20 -3.47 7.96 4.74
CA ASP A 20 -3.93 7.54 3.41
C ASP A 20 -2.71 7.23 2.52
N TYR A 21 -2.90 6.44 1.46
CA TYR A 21 -1.81 6.18 0.49
C TYR A 21 -1.23 7.47 -0.12
N ARG A 22 -1.99 8.57 -0.14
CA ARG A 22 -1.54 9.90 -0.58
C ARG A 22 -0.60 10.60 0.42
N ASP A 23 -0.57 10.16 1.67
CA ASP A 23 0.36 10.67 2.69
C ASP A 23 1.72 9.98 2.64
N LEU A 24 1.85 8.93 1.82
CA LEU A 24 3.07 8.14 1.65
C LEU A 24 3.76 8.47 0.32
N PRO A 25 5.05 8.14 0.16
CA PRO A 25 5.76 8.23 -1.11
C PRO A 25 5.02 7.44 -2.20
N ASP A 26 5.06 7.99 -3.42
CA ASP A 26 4.52 7.29 -4.57
C ASP A 26 5.44 6.11 -4.92
N ILE A 27 4.87 4.90 -4.91
CA ILE A 27 5.53 3.67 -5.30
C ILE A 27 4.82 3.10 -6.52
N ASP A 28 5.45 2.17 -7.23
CA ASP A 28 4.84 1.52 -8.39
C ASP A 28 3.76 0.51 -7.99
N TYR A 29 2.61 1.03 -7.53
CA TYR A 29 1.43 0.26 -7.15
C TYR A 29 0.91 -0.61 -8.30
N HIS A 30 1.02 -0.12 -9.54
CA HIS A 30 0.56 -0.88 -10.70
C HIS A 30 1.47 -2.08 -10.96
N GLY A 31 2.80 -1.91 -10.91
CA GLY A 31 3.74 -3.02 -11.03
C GLY A 31 3.61 -4.05 -9.90
N LEU A 32 3.34 -3.61 -8.67
CA LEU A 32 3.04 -4.51 -7.54
C LEU A 32 1.75 -5.29 -7.77
N TRP A 33 0.70 -4.64 -8.28
CA TRP A 33 -0.56 -5.30 -8.61
C TRP A 33 -0.41 -6.32 -9.75
N GLU A 34 0.33 -5.98 -10.82
CA GLU A 34 0.64 -6.88 -11.93
C GLU A 34 1.50 -8.07 -11.50
N SER A 35 2.36 -7.88 -10.49
CA SER A 35 3.17 -8.94 -9.88
C SER A 35 2.41 -9.77 -8.85
N GLU A 36 1.08 -9.60 -8.74
CA GLU A 36 0.20 -10.29 -7.79
C GLU A 36 0.56 -10.07 -6.31
N ALA A 37 1.24 -8.96 -5.97
CA ALA A 37 1.53 -8.61 -4.59
C ALA A 37 0.22 -8.39 -3.80
N THR A 38 0.22 -8.75 -2.52
CA THR A 38 -0.97 -8.55 -1.70
C THR A 38 -1.11 -7.06 -1.35
N PRO A 39 -2.34 -6.57 -1.07
CA PRO A 39 -2.52 -5.21 -0.61
C PRO A 39 -1.75 -4.89 0.69
N ALA A 40 -1.49 -5.90 1.52
CA ALA A 40 -0.69 -5.76 2.73
C ALA A 40 0.79 -5.54 2.41
N ASP A 41 1.36 -6.30 1.47
CA ASP A 41 2.75 -6.14 1.04
C ASP A 41 2.98 -4.76 0.42
N ALA A 42 2.05 -4.29 -0.40
CA ALA A 42 2.14 -2.97 -1.00
C ALA A 42 2.02 -1.84 0.03
N ALA A 43 1.14 -2.00 1.03
CA ALA A 43 1.04 -1.04 2.14
C ALA A 43 2.32 -1.03 2.99
N ASP A 44 2.89 -2.20 3.29
CA ASP A 44 4.15 -2.33 4.03
C ASP A 44 5.33 -1.69 3.27
N ASN A 45 5.39 -1.90 1.95
CA ASN A 45 6.39 -1.26 1.10
C ASN A 45 6.25 0.27 1.11
N ALA A 46 5.02 0.78 0.95
CA ALA A 46 4.76 2.22 1.01
C ALA A 46 5.12 2.84 2.37
N LEU A 47 4.83 2.13 3.46
CA LEU A 47 5.18 2.56 4.82
C LEU A 47 6.70 2.52 5.07
N SER A 48 7.37 1.48 4.58
CA SER A 48 8.83 1.33 4.69
C SER A 48 9.58 2.43 3.92
N GLU A 49 9.15 2.73 2.69
CA GLU A 49 9.69 3.83 1.88
C GLU A 49 9.43 5.21 2.52
N ALA A 50 8.31 5.36 3.25
CA ALA A 50 8.00 6.54 4.04
C ALA A 50 8.82 6.66 5.35
N GLY A 51 9.59 5.63 5.70
CA GLY A 51 10.37 5.57 6.94
C GLY A 51 9.54 5.22 8.19
N PHE A 52 8.32 4.73 8.02
CA PHE A 52 7.53 4.18 9.13
C PHE A 52 8.05 2.79 9.52
N PRO A 53 7.94 2.39 10.79
CA PRO A 53 8.09 0.99 11.15
C PRO A 53 7.02 0.21 10.37
N GLY A 54 7.43 -0.76 9.57
CA GLY A 54 6.53 -1.61 8.78
C GLY A 54 5.47 -2.31 9.64
N LEU A 55 4.54 -3.01 8.99
CA LEU A 55 3.36 -3.62 9.61
C LEU A 55 3.67 -4.89 10.46
N THR A 56 4.93 -5.13 10.83
CA THR A 56 5.41 -6.28 11.63
C THR A 56 4.89 -6.31 13.06
#